data_AF-A0A956Y7E0-F1
#
_entry.id   AF-A0A956Y7E0-F1
#
_cell.length_a   1.000
_cell.length_b   1.000
_cell.length_c   1.000
_cell.angle_alpha   90.00
_cell.angle_beta   90.00
_cell.angle_gamma   90.00
#
_symmetry.space_group_name_H-M   'P 1'
#
loop_
_entity.id
_entity.type
_entity.pdbx_description
1 polymer ?
#
loop_
_entity_poly.entity_id
_entity_poly.type
_entity_poly.pdbx_seq_one_letter_code
_entity_poly.pdbx_strand_id
1 'polypeptide(L)'
;MNEKQAERRKEILAVALQAFRERGYDKTSMDDVVEATGLSKGTIYWYFKNKQELFFALMEYVINQFFEDFETVFSTALEMTPTAAIVALFETCDAMLDTNPKIANFTLDFMLQALHYPEMRQQYAGYYARYIEELASIIQRGVDTDEFYQVDAHAVSVV
;
A
#
# COMPACT_ATOMS: atom_id res chain seq x y z
N MET A 1 9.86 18.41 8.58
CA MET A 1 9.28 17.60 9.67
C MET A 1 10.46 17.01 10.44
N ASN A 2 10.52 17.12 11.77
CA ASN A 2 11.53 16.38 12.53
C ASN A 2 11.08 14.91 12.74
N GLU A 3 12.00 14.02 13.13
CA GLU A 3 11.75 12.59 13.28
C GLU A 3 10.58 12.29 14.24
N LYS A 4 10.52 12.97 15.40
CA LYS A 4 9.42 12.84 16.36
C LYS A 4 8.06 13.24 15.78
N GLN A 5 8.02 14.26 14.93
CA GLN A 5 6.80 14.70 14.28
C GLN A 5 6.32 13.70 13.23
N ALA A 6 7.26 13.06 12.50
CA ALA A 6 6.94 12.02 11.52
C ALA A 6 6.38 10.77 12.21
N GLU A 7 7.00 10.31 13.29
CA GLU A 7 6.51 9.16 14.06
C GLU A 7 5.13 9.43 14.67
N ARG A 8 4.91 10.63 15.21
CA ARG A 8 3.58 11.02 15.69
C ARG A 8 2.53 11.03 14.56
N ARG A 9 2.90 11.47 13.36
CA ARG A 9 2.00 11.42 12.20
C ARG A 9 1.61 9.98 11.87
N LYS A 10 2.58 9.05 11.88
CA LYS A 10 2.33 7.61 11.65
C LYS A 10 1.41 7.02 12.72
N GLU A 11 1.62 7.34 14.00
CA GLU A 11 0.75 6.89 15.08
C GLU A 11 -0.70 7.34 14.87
N ILE A 12 -0.92 8.60 14.50
CA ILE A 12 -2.27 9.12 14.22
C ILE A 12 -2.91 8.37 13.04
N LEU A 13 -2.14 8.12 11.98
CA LEU A 13 -2.61 7.39 10.80
C LEU A 13 -2.97 5.94 11.13
N ALA A 14 -2.15 5.24 11.92
CA ALA A 14 -2.42 3.87 12.35
C ALA A 14 -3.73 3.76 13.14
N VAL A 15 -3.98 4.70 14.07
CA VAL A 15 -5.23 4.74 14.84
C VAL A 15 -6.42 5.10 13.94
N ALA A 16 -6.26 6.08 13.04
CA ALA A 16 -7.31 6.45 12.10
C ALA A 16 -7.68 5.29 11.15
N LEU A 17 -6.69 4.50 10.72
CA LEU A 17 -6.89 3.30 9.92
C LEU A 17 -7.75 2.28 10.65
N GLN A 18 -7.46 2.04 11.93
CA GLN A 18 -8.26 1.13 12.74
C GLN A 18 -9.70 1.63 12.89
N ALA A 19 -9.89 2.92 13.17
CA ALA A 19 -11.23 3.51 13.26
C ALA A 19 -12.02 3.39 11.95
N PHE A 20 -11.38 3.60 10.80
CA PHE A 20 -12.01 3.42 9.49
C PHE A 20 -12.29 1.94 9.19
N ARG A 21 -11.41 1.01 9.59
CA ARG A 21 -11.64 -0.44 9.45
C ARG A 21 -12.84 -0.92 10.25
N GLU A 22 -13.04 -0.39 11.46
CA GLU A 22 -14.11 -0.83 12.36
C GLU A 22 -15.48 -0.22 12.01
N ARG A 23 -15.51 1.07 11.62
CA ARG A 23 -16.77 1.83 11.47
C ARG A 23 -17.07 2.26 10.03
N GLY A 24 -16.07 2.19 9.13
CA GLY A 24 -16.13 2.74 7.78
C GLY A 24 -15.77 4.23 7.75
N TYR A 25 -15.36 4.72 6.57
CA TYR A 25 -14.98 6.12 6.38
C TYR A 25 -16.12 7.06 6.78
N ASP A 26 -17.31 6.92 6.21
CA ASP A 26 -18.42 7.88 6.38
C ASP A 26 -18.83 8.08 7.84
N LYS A 27 -18.83 7.00 8.63
CA LYS A 27 -19.29 7.00 10.03
C LYS A 27 -18.25 7.47 11.03
N THR A 28 -16.99 7.66 10.63
CA THR A 28 -15.92 8.11 11.52
C THR A 28 -15.71 9.61 11.38
N SER A 29 -15.83 10.35 12.46
CA SER A 29 -15.60 11.81 12.51
C SER A 29 -14.15 12.13 12.92
N MET A 30 -13.75 13.41 12.78
CA MET A 30 -12.48 13.88 13.34
C MET A 30 -12.44 13.76 14.87
N ASP A 31 -13.57 13.94 15.54
CA ASP A 31 -13.64 13.84 17.01
C ASP A 31 -13.50 12.38 17.48
N ASP A 32 -13.99 11.40 16.70
CA ASP A 32 -13.73 9.97 16.97
C ASP A 32 -12.22 9.66 16.90
N VAL A 33 -11.49 10.26 15.96
CA VAL A 33 -10.04 10.07 15.83
C VAL A 33 -9.28 10.75 16.98
N VAL A 34 -9.73 11.94 17.40
CA VAL A 34 -9.20 12.60 18.60
C VAL A 34 -9.38 11.71 19.83
N GLU A 35 -10.57 11.14 20.02
CA GLU A 35 -10.85 10.24 21.13
C GLU A 35 -9.99 8.97 21.06
N ALA A 36 -9.92 8.32 19.89
CA ALA A 36 -9.18 7.09 19.69
C ALA A 36 -7.66 7.24 19.87
N THR A 37 -7.10 8.41 19.52
CA THR A 37 -5.66 8.69 19.68
C THR A 37 -5.27 9.10 21.10
N GLY A 38 -6.24 9.57 21.91
CA GLY A 38 -5.98 10.17 23.22
C GLY A 38 -5.19 11.49 23.16
N LEU A 39 -4.97 12.05 21.97
CA LEU A 39 -4.26 13.31 21.77
C LEU A 39 -5.23 14.49 21.88
N SER A 40 -4.68 15.69 22.14
CA SER A 40 -5.53 16.89 22.18
C SER A 40 -6.12 17.19 20.79
N LYS A 41 -7.32 17.76 20.76
CA LYS A 41 -7.96 18.25 19.53
C LYS A 41 -7.05 19.20 18.76
N GLY A 42 -6.37 20.11 19.44
CA GLY A 42 -5.40 21.02 18.82
C GLY A 42 -4.23 20.28 18.13
N THR A 43 -3.75 19.18 18.71
CA THR A 43 -2.70 18.35 18.11
C THR A 43 -3.18 17.68 16.83
N ILE A 44 -4.35 17.02 16.84
CA ILE A 44 -4.86 16.34 15.64
C ILE A 44 -5.13 17.32 14.51
N TYR A 45 -5.78 18.45 14.81
CA TYR A 45 -6.07 19.48 13.80
C TYR A 45 -4.82 20.23 13.31
N TRP A 46 -3.70 20.16 14.04
CA TRP A 46 -2.41 20.64 13.55
C TRP A 46 -1.82 19.72 12.45
N TYR A 47 -2.01 18.40 12.57
CA TYR A 47 -1.57 17.43 11.56
C TYR A 47 -2.54 17.32 10.38
N PHE A 48 -3.84 17.37 10.63
CA PHE A 48 -4.88 17.15 9.63
C PHE A 48 -6.03 18.14 9.84
N LYS A 49 -6.20 19.09 8.92
CA LYS A 49 -7.17 20.18 9.08
C LYS A 49 -8.61 19.69 9.01
N ASN A 50 -8.84 18.57 8.34
CA ASN A 50 -10.15 17.96 8.16
C ASN A 50 -10.04 16.45 7.87
N LYS A 51 -11.19 15.78 7.88
CA LYS A 51 -11.32 14.34 7.62
C LYS A 51 -10.81 13.92 6.24
N GLN A 52 -10.93 14.78 5.23
CA GLN A 52 -10.47 14.50 3.87
C GLN A 52 -8.94 14.50 3.78
N GLU A 53 -8.28 15.47 4.42
CA GLU A 53 -6.82 15.53 4.49
C GLU A 53 -6.25 14.32 5.26
N LEU A 54 -6.88 13.94 6.37
CA LEU A 54 -6.55 12.70 7.09
C LEU A 54 -6.72 11.47 6.19
N PHE A 55 -7.80 11.41 5.41
CA PHE A 55 -8.07 10.30 4.50
C PHE A 55 -7.02 10.18 3.39
N PHE A 56 -6.63 11.29 2.76
CA PHE A 56 -5.59 11.27 1.73
C PHE A 56 -4.22 10.89 2.29
N ALA A 57 -3.86 11.43 3.45
CA ALA A 57 -2.64 11.04 4.14
C ALA A 57 -2.65 9.54 4.52
N LEU A 58 -3.83 9.02 4.84
CA LEU A 58 -3.99 7.61 5.15
C LEU A 58 -3.97 6.71 3.90
N MET A 59 -4.51 7.16 2.76
CA MET A 59 -4.33 6.48 1.47
C MET A 59 -2.86 6.32 1.16
N GLU A 60 -2.12 7.42 1.20
CA GLU A 60 -0.69 7.45 0.92
C GLU A 60 0.04 6.49 1.86
N TYR A 61 -0.26 6.51 3.15
CA TYR A 61 0.34 5.59 4.11
C TYR A 61 0.06 4.13 3.79
N VAL A 62 -1.19 3.77 3.47
CA VAL A 62 -1.58 2.39 3.15
C VAL A 62 -0.97 1.92 1.82
N ILE A 63 -0.98 2.77 0.79
CA ILE A 63 -0.37 2.48 -0.51
C ILE A 63 1.14 2.27 -0.34
N ASN A 64 1.82 3.14 0.40
CA ASN A 64 3.26 3.02 0.61
C ASN A 64 3.61 1.73 1.35
N GLN A 65 2.88 1.39 2.42
CA GLN A 65 3.09 0.13 3.14
C GLN A 65 2.85 -1.08 2.24
N PHE A 66 1.79 -1.05 1.42
CA PHE A 66 1.51 -2.10 0.46
C PHE A 66 2.68 -2.34 -0.49
N PHE A 67 3.24 -1.28 -1.08
CA PHE A 67 4.33 -1.40 -2.05
C PHE A 67 5.71 -1.63 -1.41
N GLU A 68 5.92 -1.26 -0.15
CA GLU A 68 7.18 -1.48 0.59
C GLU A 68 7.50 -2.98 0.76
N ASP A 69 6.47 -3.80 0.98
CA ASP A 69 6.62 -5.26 1.06
C ASP A 69 7.09 -5.85 -0.29
N PHE A 70 6.52 -5.38 -1.40
CA PHE A 70 6.96 -5.79 -2.75
C PHE A 70 8.34 -5.26 -3.11
N GLU A 71 8.67 -4.01 -2.73
CA GLU A 71 10.00 -3.44 -2.92
C GLU A 71 11.09 -4.29 -2.24
N THR A 72 10.79 -4.86 -1.08
CA THR A 72 11.71 -5.78 -0.38
C THR A 72 11.99 -7.02 -1.24
N VAL A 73 10.96 -7.63 -1.84
CA VAL A 73 11.13 -8.78 -2.74
C VAL A 73 11.89 -8.38 -4.00
N PHE A 74 11.53 -7.26 -4.65
CA PHE A 74 12.22 -6.79 -5.85
C PHE A 74 13.70 -6.49 -5.60
N SER A 75 14.04 -5.92 -4.44
CA SER A 75 15.43 -5.61 -4.08
C SER A 75 16.32 -6.86 -3.96
N THR A 76 15.73 -8.01 -3.64
CA THR A 76 16.44 -9.29 -3.49
C THR A 76 16.24 -10.24 -4.68
N ALA A 77 15.36 -9.89 -5.63
CA ALA A 77 15.01 -10.74 -6.77
C ALA A 77 16.21 -11.12 -7.66
N LEU A 78 17.23 -10.25 -7.75
CA LEU A 78 18.45 -10.55 -8.51
C LEU A 78 19.30 -11.67 -7.90
N GLU A 79 19.18 -11.89 -6.59
CA GLU A 79 19.86 -12.93 -5.83
C GLU A 79 19.12 -14.28 -5.88
N MET A 80 17.90 -14.27 -6.45
CA MET A 80 17.02 -15.42 -6.57
C MET A 80 17.00 -15.93 -8.02
N THR A 81 16.53 -17.17 -8.21
CA THR A 81 16.06 -17.57 -9.55
C THR A 81 14.77 -16.82 -9.88
N PRO A 82 14.50 -16.49 -11.16
CA PRO A 82 13.23 -15.95 -11.61
C PRO A 82 12.01 -16.67 -11.03
N THR A 83 12.02 -18.00 -11.02
CA THR A 83 10.94 -18.80 -10.42
C THR A 83 10.76 -18.50 -8.93
N ALA A 84 11.85 -18.47 -8.17
CA ALA A 84 11.79 -18.20 -6.74
C ALA A 84 11.35 -16.76 -6.43
N ALA A 85 11.76 -15.78 -7.25
CA ALA A 85 11.31 -14.40 -7.12
C ALA A 85 9.80 -14.26 -7.36
N ILE A 86 9.25 -14.93 -8.39
CA ILE A 86 7.81 -14.97 -8.65
C ILE A 86 7.06 -15.62 -7.48
N VAL A 87 7.57 -16.74 -6.95
CA VAL A 87 6.99 -17.40 -5.78
C VAL A 87 6.97 -16.47 -4.57
N ALA A 88 8.08 -15.76 -4.29
CA ALA A 88 8.13 -14.80 -3.19
C ALA A 88 7.12 -13.64 -3.35
N LEU A 89 6.90 -13.15 -4.58
CA LEU A 89 5.85 -12.15 -4.83
C LEU A 89 4.46 -12.68 -4.50
N PHE A 90 4.15 -13.93 -4.85
CA PHE A 90 2.88 -14.56 -4.49
C PHE A 90 2.76 -14.78 -2.98
N GLU A 91 3.83 -15.22 -2.31
CA GLU A 91 3.86 -15.38 -0.86
C GLU A 91 3.64 -14.04 -0.14
N THR A 92 4.17 -12.94 -0.66
CA THR A 92 3.89 -11.59 -0.15
C THR A 92 2.42 -11.22 -0.31
N CYS A 93 1.81 -11.51 -1.46
CA CYS A 93 0.37 -11.33 -1.65
C CYS A 93 -0.46 -12.17 -0.66
N ASP A 94 -0.12 -13.45 -0.50
CA ASP A 94 -0.85 -14.37 0.37
C ASP A 94 -0.73 -13.95 1.85
N ALA A 95 0.47 -13.57 2.30
CA ALA A 95 0.69 -13.08 3.66
C ALA A 95 -0.16 -11.83 3.97
N MET A 96 -0.38 -10.99 2.96
CA MET A 96 -1.23 -9.80 3.09
C MET A 96 -2.72 -10.15 3.18
N LEU A 97 -3.17 -11.20 2.49
CA LEU A 97 -4.55 -11.67 2.52
C LEU A 97 -4.86 -12.44 3.81
N ASP A 98 -3.89 -13.20 4.32
CA ASP A 98 -4.02 -14.06 5.51
C ASP A 98 -4.00 -13.28 6.84
N THR A 99 -3.49 -12.05 6.85
CA THR A 99 -3.36 -11.25 8.09
C THR A 99 -4.71 -10.91 8.73
N ASN A 100 -5.82 -10.98 7.96
CA ASN A 100 -7.22 -11.16 8.37
C ASN A 100 -8.09 -10.84 7.14
N PRO A 101 -8.94 -11.76 6.63
CA PRO A 101 -9.70 -11.54 5.40
C PRO A 101 -10.57 -10.27 5.39
N LYS A 102 -11.07 -9.84 6.55
CA LYS A 102 -11.83 -8.58 6.65
C LYS A 102 -10.94 -7.34 6.51
N ILE A 103 -9.70 -7.42 7.00
CA ILE A 103 -8.71 -6.34 6.91
C ILE A 103 -8.17 -6.24 5.48
N ALA A 104 -7.90 -7.37 4.83
CA ALA A 104 -7.51 -7.43 3.44
C ALA A 104 -8.58 -6.84 2.51
N ASN A 105 -9.84 -7.27 2.66
CA ASN A 105 -10.97 -6.73 1.89
C ASN A 105 -11.15 -5.23 2.12
N PHE A 106 -11.05 -4.76 3.38
CA PHE A 106 -11.10 -3.32 3.65
C PHE A 106 -9.97 -2.59 2.93
N THR A 107 -8.74 -3.11 2.97
CA THR A 107 -7.58 -2.45 2.36
C THR A 107 -7.72 -2.36 0.84
N LEU A 108 -8.20 -3.43 0.20
CA LEU A 108 -8.49 -3.45 -1.23
C LEU A 108 -9.63 -2.49 -1.60
N ASP A 109 -10.75 -2.52 -0.88
CA ASP A 109 -11.87 -1.59 -1.08
C ASP A 109 -11.43 -0.13 -0.90
N PHE A 110 -10.59 0.13 0.08
CA PHE A 110 -10.04 1.43 0.40
C PHE A 110 -9.11 1.94 -0.71
N MET A 111 -8.26 1.06 -1.26
CA MET A 111 -7.44 1.37 -2.45
C MET A 111 -8.30 1.64 -3.68
N LEU A 112 -9.35 0.84 -3.92
CA LEU A 112 -10.28 1.06 -5.03
C LEU A 112 -10.98 2.42 -4.91
N GLN A 113 -11.38 2.81 -3.70
CA GLN A 113 -11.93 4.14 -3.44
C GLN A 113 -10.92 5.26 -3.70
N ALA A 114 -9.63 5.02 -3.42
CA ALA A 114 -8.56 5.97 -3.71
C ALA A 114 -8.52 6.34 -5.21
N LEU A 115 -8.82 5.38 -6.10
CA LEU A 115 -8.84 5.60 -7.55
C LEU A 115 -9.95 6.57 -8.00
N HIS A 116 -10.92 6.90 -7.16
CA HIS A 116 -11.89 7.95 -7.48
C HIS A 116 -11.30 9.36 -7.36
N TYR A 117 -10.19 9.53 -6.64
CA TYR A 117 -9.53 10.82 -6.44
C TYR A 117 -8.42 11.02 -7.48
N PRO A 118 -8.48 12.07 -8.33
CA PRO A 118 -7.46 12.34 -9.35
C PRO A 118 -6.03 12.37 -8.81
N GLU A 119 -5.83 12.97 -7.64
CA GLU A 119 -4.52 13.13 -6.99
C GLU A 119 -3.94 11.77 -6.59
N MET A 120 -4.78 10.86 -6.08
CA MET A 120 -4.35 9.52 -5.68
C MET A 120 -4.14 8.60 -6.89
N ARG A 121 -4.93 8.77 -7.96
CA ARG A 121 -4.75 8.00 -9.20
C ARG A 121 -3.35 8.17 -9.79
N GLN A 122 -2.83 9.39 -9.84
CA GLN A 122 -1.50 9.63 -10.39
C GLN A 122 -0.42 8.94 -9.56
N GLN A 123 -0.51 9.02 -8.23
CA GLN A 123 0.43 8.37 -7.34
C GLN A 123 0.36 6.84 -7.47
N TYR A 124 -0.85 6.28 -7.46
CA TYR A 124 -1.06 4.83 -7.62
C TYR A 124 -0.58 4.32 -8.99
N ALA A 125 -0.81 5.07 -10.06
CA ALA A 125 -0.32 4.74 -11.39
C ALA A 125 1.21 4.67 -11.44
N GLY A 126 1.91 5.55 -10.70
CA GLY A 126 3.37 5.51 -10.58
C GLY A 126 3.87 4.23 -9.91
N TYR A 127 3.24 3.82 -8.80
CA TYR A 127 3.58 2.56 -8.13
C TYR A 127 3.31 1.34 -9.02
N TYR A 128 2.15 1.31 -9.67
CA TYR A 128 1.76 0.22 -10.55
C TYR A 128 2.68 0.10 -11.78
N ALA A 129 3.06 1.22 -12.39
CA ALA A 129 4.01 1.24 -13.50
C ALA A 129 5.37 0.68 -13.07
N ARG A 130 5.89 1.09 -11.91
CA ARG A 130 7.15 0.55 -11.37
C ARG A 130 7.04 -0.95 -11.09
N TYR A 131 5.93 -1.39 -10.48
CA TYR A 131 5.69 -2.81 -10.23
C TYR A 131 5.70 -3.64 -11.51
N ILE A 132 5.04 -3.17 -12.57
CA ILE A 132 5.02 -3.85 -13.88
C ILE A 132 6.43 -3.99 -14.45
N GLU A 133 7.23 -2.92 -14.40
CA GLU A 133 8.61 -2.94 -14.92
C GLU A 133 9.49 -3.93 -14.16
N GLU A 134 9.42 -3.96 -12.83
CA GLU A 134 10.17 -4.90 -12.00
C GLU A 134 9.72 -6.36 -12.27
N LEU A 135 8.41 -6.59 -12.37
CA LEU A 135 7.87 -7.91 -12.69
C LEU A 135 8.27 -8.36 -14.09
N ALA A 136 8.20 -7.47 -15.09
CA ALA A 136 8.62 -7.75 -16.46
C ALA A 136 10.11 -8.08 -16.53
N SER A 137 10.95 -7.41 -15.73
CA SER A 137 12.38 -7.71 -15.60
C SER A 137 12.62 -9.13 -15.06
N ILE A 138 11.85 -9.56 -14.04
CA ILE A 138 11.94 -10.93 -13.51
C ILE A 138 11.50 -11.95 -14.56
N ILE A 139 10.37 -11.71 -15.24
CA ILE A 139 9.85 -12.60 -16.28
C ILE A 139 10.85 -12.69 -17.45
N GLN A 140 11.37 -11.57 -17.93
CA GLN A 140 12.34 -11.54 -19.01
C GLN A 140 13.61 -12.31 -18.65
N ARG A 141 14.12 -12.16 -17.42
CA ARG A 141 15.24 -12.98 -16.94
C ARG A 141 14.93 -14.48 -17.02
N GLY A 142 13.72 -14.89 -16.62
CA GLY A 142 13.32 -16.30 -16.72
C GLY A 142 13.15 -16.80 -18.15
N VAL A 143 12.76 -15.93 -19.09
CA VAL A 143 12.77 -16.23 -20.53
C VAL A 143 14.20 -16.40 -21.04
N ASP A 144 15.11 -15.51 -20.63
CA ASP A 144 16.52 -15.52 -21.06
C ASP A 144 17.30 -16.72 -20.47
N THR A 145 16.89 -17.23 -19.30
CA THR A 145 17.49 -18.41 -18.66
C THR A 145 16.79 -19.73 -18.99
N ASP A 146 15.81 -19.72 -19.90
CA ASP A 146 14.96 -20.87 -20.26
C ASP A 146 14.19 -21.49 -19.06
N GLU A 147 14.01 -20.75 -17.96
CA GLU A 147 13.15 -21.15 -16.85
C GLU A 147 11.66 -20.96 -17.17
N PHE A 148 11.33 -19.95 -17.97
CA PHE A 148 9.98 -19.62 -18.41
C PHE A 148 9.82 -19.80 -19.92
N TYR A 149 8.57 -20.04 -20.35
CA TYR A 149 8.24 -20.09 -21.78
C TYR A 149 8.51 -18.73 -22.44
N GLN A 150 8.83 -18.77 -23.74
CA GLN A 150 8.97 -17.57 -24.57
C GLN A 150 7.63 -16.81 -24.60
N VAL A 151 7.60 -15.66 -23.92
CA VAL A 151 6.45 -14.76 -23.79
C VAL A 151 6.87 -13.31 -23.92
N ASP A 152 5.92 -12.44 -24.21
CA ASP A 152 6.11 -11.00 -24.03
C ASP A 152 6.03 -10.69 -22.53
N ALA A 153 7.19 -10.45 -21.91
CA ALA A 153 7.30 -10.25 -20.47
C ALA A 153 6.48 -9.04 -19.99
N HIS A 154 6.44 -7.95 -20.76
CA HIS A 154 5.66 -6.78 -20.39
C HIS A 154 4.15 -7.05 -20.55
N ALA A 155 3.73 -7.74 -21.61
CA ALA A 155 2.32 -8.07 -21.81
C ALA A 155 1.77 -8.96 -20.68
N VAL A 156 2.56 -9.90 -20.17
CA VAL A 156 2.16 -10.81 -19.09
C VAL A 156 2.12 -10.11 -17.72
N SER A 157 2.96 -9.11 -17.47
CA SER A 157 2.99 -8.36 -16.20
C SER A 157 1.77 -7.46 -15.95
N VAL A 158 0.93 -7.23 -16.97
CA VAL A 158 -0.25 -6.33 -16.91
C VAL A 158 -1.55 -7.11 -16.63
N VAL A 159 -1.52 -8.45 -16.68
CA VAL A 159 -2.70 -9.34 -16.58
C VAL A 159 -2.95 -9.75 -15.13
#